data_AF-K9ACU7-F1
#
_entry.id   AF-K9ACU7-F1
#
_cell.length_a   1.000
_cell.length_b   1.000
_cell.length_c   1.000
_cell.angle_alpha   90.00
_cell.angle_beta   90.00
_cell.angle_gamma   90.00
#
_symmetry.space_group_name_H-M   'P 1'
#
loop_
_entity.id
_entity.type
_entity.pdbx_description
1 polymer ?
#
loop_
_entity_poly.entity_id
_entity_poly.type
_entity_poly.pdbx_seq_one_letter_code
_entity_poly.pdbx_strand_id
1 'polypeptide(L)' 'MTWSVHEFYNSIQVLPDDDLKPHSLFHCECHPKYEDGIFIHNSFDGREATETPLPS' A
#
# COMPACT_ATOMS: atom_id res chain seq x y z
N MET A 1 6.78 6.50 10.81
CA MET A 1 5.99 6.20 9.59
C MET A 1 5.44 7.48 9.03
N THR A 2 6.10 7.95 7.98
CA THR A 2 5.65 9.01 7.09
C THR A 2 4.91 8.39 5.92
N TRP A 3 3.90 9.09 5.42
CA TRP A 3 3.06 8.65 4.31
C TRP A 3 3.10 9.71 3.22
N SER A 4 3.21 9.27 1.98
CA SER A 4 3.30 10.09 0.80
C SER A 4 2.07 9.85 -0.07
N VAL A 5 1.45 10.94 -0.53
CA VAL A 5 0.24 10.90 -1.37
C VAL A 5 0.65 11.08 -2.82
N HIS A 6 0.20 10.17 -3.67
CA HIS A 6 0.49 10.15 -5.10
C HIS A 6 -0.80 10.13 -5.90
N GLU A 7 -0.90 11.02 -6.88
CA GLU A 7 -1.99 11.01 -7.85
C GLU A 7 -1.57 10.13 -9.03
N PHE A 8 -2.31 9.04 -9.27
CA PHE A 8 -2.03 8.14 -10.38
C PHE A 8 -3.28 7.95 -11.25
N TYR A 9 -3.19 8.43 -12.49
CA TYR A 9 -4.30 8.60 -13.42
C TYR A 9 -5.46 9.41 -12.83
N ASN A 10 -6.42 8.75 -12.20
CA ASN A 10 -7.62 9.34 -11.62
C ASN A 10 -7.91 8.73 -10.23
N SER A 11 -6.86 8.24 -9.58
CA SER A 11 -6.90 7.60 -8.26
C SER A 11 -5.85 8.21 -7.36
N ILE A 12 -6.21 8.41 -6.09
CA ILE A 12 -5.25 8.80 -5.06
C ILE A 12 -4.65 7.53 -4.50
N GLN A 13 -3.34 7.47 -4.43
CA GLN A 13 -2.61 6.37 -3.81
C GLN A 13 -1.79 6.90 -2.64
N VAL A 14 -1.95 6.29 -1.48
CA VAL A 14 -1.23 6.65 -0.26
C VAL A 14 -0.23 5.54 0.02
N LEU A 15 1.04 5.93 0.03
CA LEU A 15 2.17 5.03 0.14
C LEU A 15 2.96 5.32 1.42
N PRO A 16 3.39 4.31 2.16
CA PRO A 16 4.37 4.50 3.22
C PRO A 16 5.73 4.86 2.61
N ASP A 17 6.39 5.87 3.19
CA ASP A 17 7.67 6.40 2.69
C ASP A 17 8.88 5.58 3.18
N ASP A 18 8.75 5.02 4.39
CA ASP A 18 9.82 4.32 5.10
C ASP A 18 9.61 2.80 5.01
N ASP A 19 9.82 2.28 3.80
CA ASP A 19 9.42 0.93 3.44
C ASP A 19 10.59 0.08 2.93
N LEU A 20 10.61 -1.23 3.28
CA LEU A 20 11.74 -2.11 2.93
C LEU A 20 11.84 -2.35 1.42
N LYS A 21 10.75 -2.14 0.69
CA LYS A 21 10.66 -2.33 -0.76
C LYS A 21 9.90 -1.18 -1.42
N PRO A 22 10.26 -0.83 -2.67
CA PRO A 22 9.50 0.14 -3.43
C PRO A 22 8.13 -0.42 -3.82
N HIS A 23 7.13 0.44 -3.77
CA HIS A 23 5.76 0.13 -4.19
C HIS A 23 5.56 0.43 -5.67
N SER A 24 4.68 -0.35 -6.31
CA SER A 24 4.21 -0.09 -7.67
C SER A 24 2.81 0.50 -7.64
N LEU A 25 2.61 1.60 -8.37
CA LEU A 25 1.31 2.27 -8.48
C LEU A 25 0.31 1.53 -9.40
N PHE A 26 0.78 0.53 -10.15
CA PHE A 26 -0.03 -0.27 -11.07
C PHE A 26 -0.45 -1.63 -10.49
N HIS A 27 0.49 -2.31 -9.83
CA HIS A 27 0.26 -3.63 -9.23
C HIS A 27 1.23 -3.80 -8.06
N CYS A 28 0.77 -3.49 -6.85
CA CYS A 28 1.56 -3.65 -5.63
C CYS A 28 1.28 -5.00 -4.99
N GLU A 29 2.34 -5.74 -4.67
CA GLU A 29 2.28 -6.98 -3.89
C GLU A 29 1.94 -6.73 -2.40
N CYS A 30 1.87 -5.47 -1.97
CA CYS A 30 1.45 -5.05 -0.62
C CYS A 30 -0.06 -5.20 -0.35
N HIS A 31 -0.83 -5.73 -1.29
CA HIS A 31 -2.28 -5.89 -1.18
C HIS A 31 -3.01 -4.61 -0.72
N PRO A 32 -2.93 -3.51 -1.49
CA PRO A 32 -3.48 -2.21 -1.08
C PRO A 32 -4.99 -2.29 -0.84
N LYS A 33 -5.46 -1.59 0.18
CA LYS A 33 -6.89 -1.44 0.48
C LYS A 33 -7.45 -0.28 -0.32
N TYR A 34 -8.71 -0.39 -0.75
CA TYR A 34 -9.41 0.69 -1.43
C TYR A 34 -10.51 1.23 -0.51
N GLU A 35 -10.37 2.48 -0.09
CA GLU A 35 -11.33 3.17 0.80
C GLU A 35 -11.60 4.57 0.25
N ASP A 36 -12.88 4.92 0.08
CA ASP A 36 -13.33 6.26 -0.32
C ASP A 36 -12.67 6.86 -1.59
N GLY A 37 -12.32 6.03 -2.58
CA GLY A 37 -11.64 6.50 -3.80
C GLY A 37 -10.10 6.51 -3.70
N ILE A 38 -9.56 6.07 -2.57
CA ILE A 38 -8.14 6.10 -2.25
C ILE A 38 -7.61 4.68 -2.14
N PHE A 39 -6.49 4.40 -2.82
CA PHE A 39 -5.71 3.19 -2.63
C PHE A 39 -4.70 3.40 -1.52
N ILE A 40 -4.87 2.71 -0.41
CA ILE A 40 -3.98 2.77 0.76
C ILE A 40 -3.08 1.54 0.69
N HIS A 41 -1.78 1.77 0.48
CA HIS A 41 -0.79 0.70 0.44
C HIS A 41 -0.37 0.29 1.84
N ASN A 42 -0.20 -1.01 2.11
CA ASN A 42 0.33 -1.49 3.39
C ASN A 42 1.86 -1.49 3.36
N SER A 43 2.50 -1.27 4.50
CA SER A 43 3.96 -1.36 4.59
C SER A 43 4.49 -2.78 4.46
N PHE A 44 5.61 -2.92 3.76
CA PHE A 44 6.54 -4.03 3.79
C PHE A 44 7.50 -3.90 4.98
N ASP A 45 7.01 -3.90 6.21
CA ASP A 45 7.88 -3.86 7.41
C ASP A 45 8.28 -5.28 7.90
N GLY A 46 8.04 -6.30 7.06
CA GLY A 46 8.32 -7.71 7.36
C GLY A 46 7.25 -8.41 8.21
N ARG A 47 6.15 -7.71 8.54
CA ARG A 47 5.02 -8.23 9.32
C ARG A 47 3.81 -8.62 8.48
N GLU A 48 3.91 -8.52 7.15
CA GLU A 48 2.83 -8.86 6.22
C GLU A 48 2.24 -10.26 6.44
N ALA A 49 3.06 -11.23 6.86
CA ALA A 49 2.64 -12.59 7.21
C ALA A 49 1.72 -12.68 8.44
N THR A 50 1.69 -11.66 9.28
CA THR A 50 0.88 -11.58 10.50
C THR A 50 -0.22 -10.52 10.46
N GLU A 51 -0.10 -9.53 9.58
CA GLU A 51 -1.01 -8.38 9.50
C GLU A 51 -2.08 -8.53 8.43
N THR A 52 -1.84 -9.37 7.41
CA THR A 52 -2.85 -9.72 6.41
C THR A 52 -3.24 -11.20 6.57
N PRO A 53 -4.40 -11.51 7.17
CA PRO A 53 -4.92 -12.88 7.11
C PRO A 53 -5.23 -13.21 5.65
N LEU A 54 -4.45 -14.09 5.04
CA LEU A 54 -4.77 -14.64 3.73
C LEU A 54 -6.12 -15.37 3.84
N PRO A 55 -7.05 -15.16 2.90
CA PRO A 55 -8.30 -15.92 2.89
C PRO A 55 -7.98 -17.42 2.74
N SER A 56 -8.65 -18.24 3.56
CA SER A 56 -8.53 -19.71 3.57
C SER A 56 -9.07 -20.37 2.31
#